data_AF-A0A9D5JRC9-F1
#
_entry.id   AF-A0A9D5JRC9-F1
#
_cell.length_a   1.000
_cell.length_b   1.000
_cell.length_c   1.000
_cell.angle_alpha   90.00
_cell.angle_beta   90.00
_cell.angle_gamma   90.00
#
_symmetry.space_group_name_H-M   'P 1'
#
loop_
_entity.id
_entity.type
_entity.pdbx_description
1 polymer ?
#
loop_
_entity_poly.entity_id
_entity_poly.type
_entity_poly.pdbx_seq_one_letter_code
_entity_poly.pdbx_strand_id
1 'polypeptide(L)'
;MKRSKGFTLIELLVVIAIIGLLATISVVIFRGAQEKARDASRVADMVAVAKALSLAASQSIPMTGCASSGELVEDCVISGSNFLDFSTIQDPRAGATDLCPGTAVAATTADIPCRYTIWANGSPNPEPDDYRIIFFLEAGTGDIGPGGHEMTQDGILN
;
A
#
# COMPACT_ATOMS: atom_id res chain seq x y z
N MET A 1 55.09 4.02 -32.52
CA MET A 1 54.84 4.65 -31.20
C MET A 1 53.38 5.07 -31.13
N LYS A 2 52.55 4.44 -30.28
CA LYS A 2 51.17 4.89 -30.02
C LYS A 2 51.23 6.03 -29.01
N ARG A 3 50.78 7.24 -29.38
CA ARG A 3 50.59 8.34 -28.42
C ARG A 3 49.32 8.06 -27.63
N SER A 4 49.44 7.85 -26.32
CA SER A 4 48.31 7.90 -25.40
C SER A 4 47.82 9.34 -25.31
N LYS A 5 46.56 9.58 -25.70
CA LYS A 5 45.88 10.83 -25.40
C LYS A 5 45.41 10.75 -23.94
N GLY A 6 45.91 11.65 -23.10
CA GLY A 6 45.40 11.84 -21.74
C GLY A 6 44.11 12.64 -21.76
N PHE A 7 43.23 12.37 -20.80
CA PHE A 7 42.01 13.13 -20.56
C PHE A 7 42.36 14.52 -20.01
N THR A 8 41.71 15.58 -20.47
CA THR A 8 41.93 16.93 -19.94
C THR A 8 41.09 17.16 -18.68
N LEU A 9 41.58 18.03 -17.77
CA LEU A 9 40.84 18.39 -16.56
C LEU A 9 39.50 19.06 -16.87
N ILE A 10 39.43 19.83 -17.97
CA ILE A 10 38.19 20.49 -18.39
C ILE A 10 37.16 19.49 -18.92
N GLU A 11 37.59 18.44 -19.64
CA GLU A 11 36.70 17.37 -20.07
C GLU A 11 36.10 16.65 -18.85
N LEU A 12 36.90 16.39 -17.81
CA LEU A 12 36.38 15.77 -16.59
C LEU A 12 35.40 16.68 -15.85
N LEU A 13 35.69 17.98 -15.78
CA LEU A 13 34.86 18.99 -15.11
C LEU A 13 33.48 19.12 -15.78
N VAL A 14 33.42 19.17 -17.11
CA VAL A 14 32.15 19.26 -17.84
C VAL A 14 31.30 18.00 -17.65
N VAL A 15 31.93 16.82 -17.60
CA VAL A 15 31.21 15.55 -17.41
C VAL A 15 30.52 15.49 -16.05
N ILE A 16 31.22 15.83 -14.96
CA ILE A 16 30.60 15.81 -13.62
C ILE A 16 29.50 16.88 -13.49
N ALA A 17 29.64 18.01 -14.16
CA ALA A 17 28.61 19.05 -14.18
C ALA A 17 27.32 18.56 -14.86
N ILE A 18 27.44 17.88 -16.01
CA ILE A 18 26.29 17.30 -16.72
C ILE A 18 25.66 16.16 -15.91
N ILE A 19 26.46 15.27 -15.30
CA ILE A 19 25.95 14.19 -14.45
C ILE A 19 25.19 14.78 -13.26
N GLY A 20 25.71 15.83 -12.62
CA GLY A 20 25.04 16.52 -11.53
C GLY A 20 23.68 17.08 -11.92
N LEU A 21 23.59 17.73 -13.09
CA LEU A 21 22.33 18.24 -13.62
C LEU A 21 21.31 17.12 -13.87
N LEU A 22 21.72 16.07 -14.58
CA LEU A 22 20.83 14.93 -14.90
C LEU A 22 20.37 14.17 -13.65
N ALA A 23 21.23 14.04 -12.64
CA ALA A 23 20.90 13.36 -11.39
C ALA A 23 19.75 14.06 -10.64
N THR A 24 19.74 15.40 -10.58
CA THR A 24 18.70 16.15 -9.87
C THR A 24 17.30 15.96 -10.45
N ILE A 25 17.18 16.02 -11.78
CA ILE A 25 15.89 15.82 -12.48
C ILE A 25 15.41 14.37 -12.31
N SER A 26 16.34 13.41 -12.40
CA SER A 26 16.03 11.98 -12.30
C SER A 26 15.40 11.61 -10.95
N VAL A 27 15.85 12.23 -9.85
CA VAL A 27 15.33 11.94 -8.51
C VAL A 27 13.85 12.33 -8.37
N VAL A 28 13.42 13.47 -8.91
CA VAL A 28 12.02 13.92 -8.79
C VAL A 28 11.08 13.00 -9.56
N ILE A 29 11.44 12.64 -10.79
CA ILE A 29 10.66 11.71 -11.62
C ILE A 29 10.56 10.34 -10.95
N PHE A 30 11.68 9.86 -10.41
CA PHE A 30 11.73 8.55 -9.76
C PHE A 30 10.83 8.48 -8.52
N ARG A 31 10.75 9.54 -7.71
CA ARG A 31 9.86 9.60 -6.53
C ARG A 31 8.38 9.42 -6.91
N GLY A 32 7.89 10.19 -7.88
CA GLY A 32 6.50 10.07 -8.34
C GLY A 32 6.20 8.71 -8.99
N ALA A 33 7.18 8.10 -9.68
CA ALA A 33 7.02 6.75 -10.21
C ALA A 33 6.94 5.70 -9.11
N GLN A 34 7.72 5.84 -8.04
CA GLN A 34 7.65 4.95 -6.87
C GLN A 34 6.32 5.06 -6.12
N GLU A 35 5.77 6.27 -5.95
CA GLU A 35 4.45 6.50 -5.33
C GLU A 35 3.35 5.76 -6.10
N LYS A 36 3.29 5.93 -7.42
CA LYS A 36 2.32 5.21 -8.27
C LYS A 36 2.50 3.70 -8.24
N ALA A 37 3.75 3.22 -8.19
CA ALA A 37 4.02 1.77 -8.09
C ALA A 37 3.53 1.20 -6.75
N ARG A 38 3.70 1.94 -5.65
CA ARG A 38 3.14 1.57 -4.35
C ARG A 38 1.62 1.57 -4.37
N ASP A 39 0.99 2.61 -4.90
CA ASP A 39 -0.48 2.69 -5.01
C ASP A 39 -1.07 1.55 -5.85
N ALA A 40 -0.40 1.15 -6.93
CA ALA A 40 -0.79 -0.02 -7.72
C ALA A 40 -0.70 -1.32 -6.90
N SER A 41 0.34 -1.49 -6.08
CA SER A 41 0.47 -2.62 -5.16
C SER A 41 -0.64 -2.61 -4.11
N ARG A 42 -0.94 -1.43 -3.52
CA ARG A 42 -2.02 -1.28 -2.53
C ARG A 42 -3.36 -1.73 -3.06
N VAL A 43 -3.73 -1.27 -4.26
CA VAL A 43 -4.99 -1.70 -4.88
C VAL A 43 -4.98 -3.19 -5.22
N ALA A 44 -3.84 -3.74 -5.68
CA ALA A 44 -3.73 -5.17 -5.94
C ALA A 44 -3.91 -6.01 -4.67
N ASP A 45 -3.34 -5.57 -3.54
CA ASP A 45 -3.49 -6.20 -2.23
C ASP A 45 -4.96 -6.19 -1.78
N MET A 46 -5.63 -5.05 -1.92
CA MET A 46 -7.06 -4.89 -1.58
C MET A 46 -7.94 -5.84 -2.39
N VAL A 47 -7.71 -5.93 -3.70
CA VAL A 47 -8.42 -6.89 -4.58
C VAL A 47 -8.14 -8.34 -4.18
N ALA A 48 -6.91 -8.67 -3.80
CA ALA A 48 -6.56 -10.00 -3.33
C ALA A 48 -7.33 -10.34 -2.05
N VAL A 49 -7.29 -9.45 -1.05
CA VAL A 49 -8.00 -9.62 0.22
C VAL A 49 -9.51 -9.76 0.01
N ALA A 50 -10.12 -8.89 -0.79
CA ALA A 50 -11.56 -8.98 -1.09
C ALA A 50 -11.92 -10.31 -1.76
N LYS A 51 -11.06 -10.81 -2.65
CA LYS A 51 -11.24 -12.14 -3.24
C LYS A 51 -11.18 -13.22 -2.17
N ALA A 52 -10.20 -13.16 -1.24
CA ALA A 52 -10.11 -14.08 -0.11
C ALA A 52 -11.35 -14.10 0.77
N LEU A 53 -11.88 -12.92 1.07
CA LEU A 53 -13.09 -12.78 1.86
C LEU A 53 -14.30 -13.35 1.11
N SER A 54 -14.42 -13.09 -0.19
CA SER A 54 -15.56 -13.58 -0.99
C SER A 54 -15.68 -15.11 -1.08
N LEU A 55 -14.59 -15.87 -1.25
CA LEU A 55 -14.71 -17.34 -1.24
C LEU A 55 -14.69 -17.92 0.20
N ALA A 56 -14.21 -17.18 1.20
CA ALA A 56 -14.41 -17.54 2.60
C ALA A 56 -15.90 -17.46 2.97
N ALA A 57 -16.59 -16.41 2.52
CA ALA A 57 -18.03 -16.27 2.64
C ALA A 57 -18.79 -17.40 1.96
N SER A 58 -18.41 -17.75 0.73
CA SER A 58 -19.04 -18.86 -0.01
C SER A 58 -18.93 -20.23 0.69
N GLN A 59 -17.95 -20.38 1.59
CA GLN A 59 -17.73 -21.59 2.39
C GLN A 59 -18.19 -21.42 3.86
N SER A 60 -18.81 -20.29 4.19
CA SER A 60 -19.23 -19.92 5.55
C SER A 60 -18.11 -20.06 6.58
N ILE A 61 -16.88 -19.72 6.18
CA ILE A 61 -15.71 -19.78 7.05
C ILE A 61 -15.68 -18.50 7.90
N PRO A 62 -15.70 -18.59 9.24
CA PRO A 62 -15.69 -17.40 10.07
C PRO A 62 -14.33 -16.68 10.05
N MET A 63 -14.39 -15.36 10.19
CA MET A 63 -13.23 -14.51 10.46
C MET A 63 -12.99 -14.43 11.98
N THR A 64 -11.74 -14.44 12.41
CA THR A 64 -11.32 -14.37 13.82
C THR A 64 -10.24 -13.30 13.98
N GLY A 65 -10.27 -12.52 15.06
CA GLY A 65 -9.28 -11.45 15.30
C GLY A 65 -9.59 -10.11 14.63
N CYS A 66 -10.64 -10.04 13.81
CA CYS A 66 -11.04 -8.85 13.04
C CYS A 66 -12.22 -8.10 13.66
N ALA A 67 -12.63 -8.45 14.89
CA ALA A 67 -13.84 -7.93 15.53
C ALA A 67 -13.64 -6.56 16.19
N SER A 68 -12.40 -6.15 16.48
CA SER A 68 -12.05 -4.82 16.99
C SER A 68 -11.82 -3.84 15.84
N SER A 69 -12.16 -2.57 16.06
CA SER A 69 -11.86 -1.53 15.09
C SER A 69 -10.37 -1.21 15.07
N GLY A 70 -9.78 -1.18 13.87
CA GLY A 70 -8.38 -0.79 13.68
C GLY A 70 -7.36 -1.92 13.83
N GLU A 71 -7.79 -3.19 13.78
CA GLU A 71 -6.86 -4.31 13.70
C GLU A 71 -6.15 -4.31 12.34
N LEU A 72 -4.92 -4.82 12.33
CA LEU A 72 -4.18 -4.97 11.09
C LEU A 72 -4.78 -6.11 10.27
N VAL A 73 -4.70 -5.98 8.95
CA VAL A 73 -5.12 -7.07 8.04
C VAL A 73 -4.40 -8.38 8.34
N GLU A 74 -3.14 -8.34 8.79
CA GLU A 74 -2.35 -9.52 9.16
C GLU A 74 -2.79 -10.21 10.46
N ASP A 75 -3.46 -9.48 11.35
CA ASP A 75 -3.94 -10.01 12.64
C ASP A 75 -5.31 -10.70 12.48
N CYS A 76 -6.00 -10.44 11.38
CA CYS A 76 -7.25 -11.07 11.00
C CYS A 76 -7.03 -12.46 10.38
N VAL A 77 -7.55 -13.50 11.03
CA VAL A 77 -7.41 -14.90 10.61
C VAL A 77 -8.72 -15.44 10.03
N ILE A 78 -8.66 -15.98 8.82
CA ILE A 78 -9.76 -16.76 8.21
C ILE A 78 -9.47 -18.25 8.44
N SER A 79 -10.24 -18.87 9.36
CA SER A 79 -9.96 -20.23 9.83
C SER A 79 -10.37 -21.30 8.81
N GLY A 80 -9.53 -21.57 7.82
CA GLY A 80 -9.81 -22.59 6.78
C GLY A 80 -8.69 -22.89 5.77
N SER A 81 -7.50 -22.30 5.95
CA SER A 81 -6.20 -22.57 5.28
C SER A 81 -6.15 -22.60 3.73
N ASN A 82 -5.28 -21.74 3.18
CA ASN A 82 -4.81 -21.60 1.78
C ASN A 82 -5.51 -20.58 0.88
N PHE A 83 -6.30 -19.66 1.42
CA PHE A 83 -6.85 -18.62 0.55
C PHE A 83 -5.81 -17.55 0.22
N LEU A 84 -5.31 -16.84 1.23
CA LEU A 84 -4.22 -15.87 1.14
C LEU A 84 -3.49 -15.82 2.48
N ASP A 85 -2.18 -15.59 2.42
CA ASP A 85 -1.38 -15.32 3.61
C ASP A 85 -1.44 -13.82 3.92
N PHE A 86 -2.25 -13.45 4.91
CA PHE A 86 -2.44 -12.05 5.30
C PHE A 86 -1.17 -11.40 5.86
N SER A 87 -0.16 -12.17 6.29
CA SER A 87 1.13 -11.62 6.70
C SER A 87 1.94 -11.05 5.53
N THR A 88 1.63 -11.48 4.30
CA THR A 88 2.25 -10.95 3.07
C THR A 88 1.57 -9.69 2.56
N ILE A 89 0.38 -9.38 3.08
CA ILE A 89 -0.43 -8.23 2.68
C ILE A 89 -0.11 -7.08 3.64
N GLN A 90 0.93 -6.33 3.31
CA GLN A 90 1.40 -5.17 4.09
C GLN A 90 1.58 -3.96 3.18
N ASP A 91 1.47 -2.75 3.74
CA ASP A 91 1.69 -1.53 2.96
C ASP A 91 3.12 -1.54 2.37
N PRO A 92 3.28 -1.32 1.06
CA PRO A 92 4.57 -1.39 0.38
C PRO A 92 5.53 -0.25 0.77
N ARG A 93 5.08 0.74 1.53
CA ARG A 93 5.96 1.77 2.09
C ARG A 93 6.65 1.25 3.34
N ALA A 94 7.96 1.05 3.21
CA ALA A 94 8.81 0.69 4.34
C ALA A 94 8.65 1.67 5.51
N GLY A 95 8.37 1.13 6.70
CA GLY A 95 8.32 1.89 7.95
C GLY A 95 6.95 2.51 8.28
N ALA A 96 5.88 2.21 7.55
CA ALA A 96 4.53 2.53 8.00
C ALA A 96 4.22 1.76 9.29
N THR A 97 4.19 2.44 10.43
CA THR A 97 3.80 1.86 11.74
C THR A 97 2.39 2.24 12.15
N ASP A 98 1.86 3.31 11.56
CA ASP A 98 0.61 3.90 11.97
C ASP A 98 -0.56 3.22 11.26
N LEU A 99 -1.67 3.03 11.99
CA LEU A 99 -2.90 2.47 11.47
C LEU A 99 -3.59 3.45 10.53
N CYS A 100 -4.20 2.96 9.44
CA CYS A 100 -4.94 3.85 8.56
C CYS A 100 -6.16 4.45 9.28
N PRO A 101 -6.34 5.79 9.25
CA PRO A 101 -7.39 6.45 10.00
C PRO A 101 -8.73 6.28 9.30
N GLY A 102 -9.49 5.32 9.80
CA GLY A 102 -10.92 5.26 9.53
C GLY A 102 -11.60 4.44 10.62
N THR A 103 -12.44 5.14 11.36
CA THR A 103 -13.50 4.64 12.25
C THR A 103 -13.20 4.15 13.69
N ALA A 104 -11.95 4.10 14.19
CA ALA A 104 -11.75 4.14 15.67
C ALA A 104 -10.47 4.79 16.21
N VAL A 105 -9.55 5.25 15.39
CA VAL A 105 -8.43 6.05 15.89
C VAL A 105 -8.42 7.37 15.16
N ALA A 106 -8.69 8.43 15.90
CA ALA A 106 -8.45 9.79 15.49
C ALA A 106 -6.95 9.96 15.19
N ALA A 107 -6.51 9.68 13.96
CA ALA A 107 -5.28 10.30 13.48
C ALA A 107 -5.67 11.65 12.91
N THR A 108 -5.57 12.66 13.77
CA THR A 108 -5.29 14.01 13.34
C THR A 108 -4.14 13.98 12.33
N THR A 109 -4.36 14.57 11.16
CA THR A 109 -3.44 14.79 10.02
C THR A 109 -3.44 13.72 8.90
N ALA A 110 -3.97 14.15 7.77
CA ALA A 110 -4.35 13.40 6.58
C ALA A 110 -3.20 13.24 5.55
N ASP A 111 -1.98 12.89 5.98
CA ASP A 111 -0.81 12.82 5.07
C ASP A 111 0.24 11.76 5.48
N ILE A 112 -0.13 10.78 6.29
CA ILE A 112 0.82 9.78 6.80
C ILE A 112 0.57 8.43 6.13
N PRO A 113 1.59 7.79 5.54
CA PRO A 113 1.48 6.41 5.07
C PRO A 113 1.12 5.49 6.22
N CYS A 114 0.15 4.62 5.99
CA CYS A 114 -0.44 3.82 7.05
C CYS A 114 -0.56 2.36 6.64
N ARG A 115 -0.62 1.49 7.65
CA ARG A 115 -0.83 0.05 7.46
C ARG A 115 -2.30 -0.22 7.19
N TYR A 116 -2.58 -1.20 6.32
CA TYR A 116 -3.95 -1.63 6.05
C TYR A 116 -4.62 -2.12 7.33
N THR A 117 -5.82 -1.61 7.60
CA THR A 117 -6.63 -2.00 8.74
C THR A 117 -7.92 -2.66 8.30
N ILE A 118 -8.40 -3.64 9.07
CA ILE A 118 -9.65 -4.35 8.81
C ILE A 118 -10.48 -4.41 10.09
N TRP A 119 -11.81 -4.29 9.96
CA TRP A 119 -12.73 -4.59 11.05
C TRP A 119 -14.06 -5.13 10.55
N ALA A 120 -14.69 -5.91 11.42
CA ALA A 120 -16.08 -6.32 11.35
C ALA A 120 -16.99 -5.13 11.65
N ASN A 121 -18.14 -5.01 10.99
CA ASN A 121 -19.13 -3.95 11.27
C ASN A 121 -19.85 -4.16 12.62
N GLY A 122 -19.10 -4.14 13.73
CA GLY A 122 -19.61 -4.25 15.10
C GLY A 122 -20.00 -5.66 15.55
N SER A 123 -19.76 -6.70 14.74
CA SER A 123 -20.12 -8.09 15.06
C SER A 123 -18.99 -8.82 15.82
N PRO A 124 -19.25 -9.52 16.93
CA PRO A 124 -18.23 -10.28 17.67
C PRO A 124 -17.74 -11.52 16.90
N ASN A 125 -18.49 -11.95 15.90
CA ASN A 125 -18.15 -13.02 14.96
C ASN A 125 -18.42 -12.51 13.53
N PRO A 126 -17.51 -11.73 12.91
CA PRO A 126 -17.68 -11.29 11.54
C PRO A 126 -17.91 -12.45 10.57
N GLU A 127 -18.96 -12.33 9.76
CA GLU A 127 -19.06 -13.10 8.52
C GLU A 127 -18.12 -12.48 7.47
N PRO A 128 -17.53 -13.25 6.53
CA PRO A 128 -16.61 -12.70 5.53
C PRO A 128 -17.23 -11.74 4.52
N ASP A 129 -18.55 -11.56 4.55
CA ASP A 129 -19.26 -10.56 3.74
C ASP A 129 -19.38 -9.19 4.44
N ASP A 130 -19.11 -9.12 5.75
CA ASP A 130 -19.30 -7.92 6.58
C ASP A 130 -17.97 -7.34 7.06
N TYR A 131 -17.16 -6.88 6.11
CA TYR A 131 -15.84 -6.28 6.37
C TYR A 131 -15.73 -4.87 5.81
N ARG A 132 -14.87 -4.08 6.46
CA ARG A 132 -14.38 -2.79 5.96
C ARG A 132 -12.86 -2.80 6.09
N ILE A 133 -12.16 -2.49 5.02
CA ILE A 133 -10.69 -2.39 5.00
C ILE A 133 -10.30 -0.96 4.64
N ILE A 134 -9.43 -0.32 5.41
CA ILE A 134 -8.93 1.02 5.07
C ILE A 134 -7.51 0.93 4.60
N PHE A 135 -7.24 1.69 3.54
CA PHE A 135 -5.92 1.90 2.98
C PHE A 135 -5.77 3.36 2.54
N PHE A 136 -4.55 3.76 2.20
CA PHE A 136 -4.25 5.13 1.77
C PHE A 136 -3.48 5.12 0.45
N LEU A 137 -3.90 5.96 -0.49
CA LEU A 137 -3.19 6.18 -1.75
C LEU A 137 -2.44 7.50 -1.74
N GLU A 138 -1.17 7.48 -2.12
CA GLU A 138 -0.28 8.65 -2.06
C GLU A 138 -0.51 9.62 -3.23
N ALA A 139 -0.52 9.08 -4.45
CA ALA A 139 -0.72 9.82 -5.69
C ALA A 139 -2.02 9.43 -6.41
N GLY A 140 -2.64 8.33 -6.00
CA GLY A 140 -3.79 7.72 -6.69
C GLY A 140 -3.35 6.75 -7.79
N THR A 141 -4.27 5.89 -8.21
CA THR A 141 -4.03 4.90 -9.27
C THR A 141 -5.30 4.62 -10.07
N GLY A 142 -5.17 4.56 -11.39
CA GLY A 142 -6.33 4.45 -12.29
C GLY A 142 -7.30 5.61 -12.10
N ASP A 143 -8.56 5.28 -11.82
CA ASP A 143 -9.64 6.25 -11.56
C ASP A 143 -9.79 6.60 -10.06
N ILE A 144 -8.92 6.06 -9.19
CA ILE A 144 -8.97 6.27 -7.73
C ILE A 144 -7.99 7.39 -7.35
N GLY A 145 -8.51 8.44 -6.71
CA GLY A 145 -7.73 9.60 -6.28
C GLY A 145 -6.79 9.30 -5.09
N PRO A 146 -5.88 10.24 -4.73
CA PRO A 146 -5.10 10.13 -3.51
C PRO A 146 -5.98 10.32 -2.26
N GLY A 147 -5.54 9.81 -1.12
CA GLY A 147 -6.23 9.91 0.17
C GLY A 147 -6.56 8.57 0.79
N GLY A 148 -7.29 8.61 1.91
CA GLY A 148 -7.84 7.42 2.55
C GLY A 148 -9.00 6.87 1.74
N HIS A 149 -9.02 5.56 1.57
CA HIS A 149 -10.08 4.83 0.89
C HIS A 149 -10.50 3.65 1.73
N GLU A 150 -11.71 3.20 1.48
CA GLU A 150 -12.28 2.06 2.16
C GLU A 150 -12.72 1.00 1.16
N MET A 151 -12.35 -0.25 1.39
CA MET A 151 -12.86 -1.38 0.63
C MET A 151 -13.90 -2.15 1.45
N THR A 152 -15.04 -2.39 0.81
CA THR A 152 -16.14 -3.22 1.31
C THR A 152 -16.47 -4.30 0.28
N GLN A 153 -17.43 -5.17 0.59
CA GLN A 153 -17.97 -6.15 -0.35
C GLN A 153 -18.51 -5.54 -1.66
N ASP A 154 -18.98 -4.28 -1.62
CA ASP A 154 -19.53 -3.56 -2.77
C ASP A 154 -18.44 -2.88 -3.63
N GLY A 155 -17.18 -2.89 -3.16
CA GLY A 155 -16.03 -2.31 -3.84
C GLY A 155 -15.33 -1.23 -3.02
N ILE A 156 -14.50 -0.45 -3.73
CA ILE A 156 -13.72 0.66 -3.14
C ILE A 156 -14.59 1.91 -3.11
N LEU A 157 -14.69 2.50 -1.93
CA LEU A 157 -15.38 3.73 -1.60
C LEU A 157 -14.36 4.79 -1.18
N ASN A 158 -14.65 6.06 -1.48
CA ASN A 158 -13.86 7.21 -1.01
C ASN A 158 -14.28 7.63 0.40
#